data_AF-A0AAD7ZRE6-F1
#
_entry.id   AF-A0AAD7ZRE6-F1
#
_cell.length_a   1.000
_cell.length_b   1.000
_cell.length_c   1.000
_cell.angle_alpha   90.00
_cell.angle_beta   90.00
_cell.angle_gamma   90.00
#
_symmetry.space_group_name_H-M   'P 1'
#
loop_
_entity.id
_entity.type
_entity.pdbx_description
1 polymer ?
#
loop_
_entity_poly.entity_id
_entity_poly.type
_entity_poly.pdbx_seq_one_letter_code
_entity_poly.pdbx_strand_id
1 'polypeptide(L)'
;MLGGSMKLCNFVALLLLTYGCDVKAQRSEFVHCDREDTIDGTIYDYTIPDVHDSQNISLSDYRGKQEPGANGTEIMNGIQYVRPGSDFVPNFQLFNKLDVNGKEEHPLFTFLKKHCPSTRDGFASKDYLFYSPMKVNDIRWNFEKFLINQNGKPVKRFDASTNPEKIEAHVVQLLTEGISGDLKSVSTERKSTTNTTASNFSPTFINYNELISINIIKSEFKN
;
A
#
# COMPACT_ATOMS: atom_id res chain seq x y z
N MET A 1 5.12 23.30 -24.26
CA MET A 1 4.96 23.39 -22.79
C MET A 1 3.90 22.38 -22.38
N LEU A 2 4.25 21.32 -21.65
CA LEU A 2 3.30 20.37 -21.07
C LEU A 2 3.73 20.08 -19.63
N GLY A 3 3.13 20.78 -18.68
CA GLY A 3 3.42 20.64 -17.24
C GLY A 3 2.76 19.39 -16.65
N GLY A 4 3.24 18.21 -17.02
CA GLY A 4 2.78 16.94 -16.46
C GLY A 4 3.25 16.76 -15.01
N SER A 5 2.43 17.19 -14.04
CA SER A 5 2.68 16.89 -12.62
C SER A 5 2.75 15.38 -12.39
N MET A 6 3.75 14.93 -11.63
CA MET A 6 4.04 13.51 -11.47
C MET A 6 3.16 12.86 -10.40
N LYS A 7 2.20 12.06 -10.86
CA LYS A 7 1.26 11.31 -10.03
C LYS A 7 1.95 10.22 -9.21
N LEU A 8 2.25 10.49 -7.94
CA LEU A 8 2.79 9.51 -7.00
C LEU A 8 1.69 8.61 -6.43
N CYS A 9 1.48 7.44 -7.04
CA CYS A 9 0.57 6.44 -6.50
C CYS A 9 1.18 5.75 -5.28
N ASN A 10 0.60 5.96 -4.10
CA ASN A 10 0.93 5.14 -2.92
C ASN A 10 -0.09 4.01 -2.77
N PHE A 11 0.39 2.77 -2.84
CA PHE A 11 -0.39 1.59 -2.51
C PHE A 11 -0.75 1.59 -1.01
N VAL A 12 -2.02 1.86 -0.70
CA VAL A 12 -2.61 1.65 0.62
C VAL A 12 -3.46 0.38 0.55
N ALA A 13 -2.96 -0.73 1.10
CA ALA A 13 -3.59 -2.05 1.04
C ALA A 13 -4.42 -2.38 2.31
N LEU A 14 -5.33 -3.35 2.19
CA LEU A 14 -6.29 -3.79 3.22
C LEU A 14 -6.30 -5.34 3.33
N LEU A 15 -6.47 -5.93 4.53
CA LEU A 15 -6.01 -7.30 4.88
C LEU A 15 -6.97 -8.12 5.81
N LEU A 16 -7.11 -9.44 5.55
CA LEU A 16 -7.78 -10.59 6.26
C LEU A 16 -7.38 -11.93 5.50
N LEU A 17 -7.46 -13.26 5.89
CA LEU A 17 -6.46 -14.45 5.79
C LEU A 17 -6.60 -15.75 4.83
N THR A 18 -5.54 -16.56 4.43
CA THR A 18 -5.46 -18.09 4.15
C THR A 18 -4.28 -18.77 3.28
N TYR A 19 -3.21 -19.34 3.89
CA TYR A 19 -1.95 -20.09 3.44
C TYR A 19 -1.49 -20.51 1.97
N GLY A 20 -0.14 -20.57 1.74
CA GLY A 20 0.60 -21.10 0.54
C GLY A 20 2.10 -21.54 0.80
N CYS A 21 2.87 -22.05 -0.22
CA CYS A 21 4.13 -22.85 -0.05
C CYS A 21 5.49 -22.21 -0.50
N ASP A 22 6.62 -22.92 -0.31
CA ASP A 22 8.03 -22.43 -0.28
C ASP A 22 8.88 -22.78 -1.53
N VAL A 23 9.78 -21.88 -1.97
CA VAL A 23 10.72 -22.07 -3.09
C VAL A 23 12.12 -21.54 -2.74
N LYS A 24 13.19 -22.25 -3.16
CA LYS A 24 14.59 -21.86 -2.90
C LYS A 24 15.21 -21.16 -4.12
N ALA A 25 15.51 -19.87 -3.99
CA ALA A 25 16.32 -19.13 -4.96
C ALA A 25 17.82 -19.45 -4.79
N GLN A 26 18.55 -19.63 -5.89
CA GLN A 26 20.00 -19.84 -5.90
C GLN A 26 20.70 -18.53 -6.28
N ARG A 27 21.46 -17.95 -5.34
CA ARG A 27 22.08 -16.64 -5.48
C ARG A 27 23.33 -16.73 -6.35
N SER A 28 23.33 -16.04 -7.50
CA SER A 28 24.51 -15.88 -8.34
C SER A 28 25.58 -15.01 -7.67
N GLU A 29 26.83 -15.19 -8.06
CA GLU A 29 27.93 -14.32 -7.63
C GLU A 29 27.73 -12.89 -8.16
N PHE A 30 28.12 -11.87 -7.38
CA PHE A 30 27.97 -10.48 -7.76
C PHE A 30 29.12 -10.04 -8.67
N VAL A 31 28.80 -9.75 -9.93
CA VAL A 31 29.72 -9.01 -10.80
C VAL A 31 29.71 -7.54 -10.35
N HIS A 32 30.86 -7.03 -9.90
CA HIS A 32 31.06 -5.62 -9.62
C HIS A 32 31.27 -4.88 -10.95
N CYS A 33 30.44 -3.88 -11.23
CA CYS A 33 30.45 -3.16 -12.51
C CYS A 33 31.47 -2.01 -12.57
N ASP A 34 32.04 -1.63 -11.43
CA ASP A 34 32.84 -0.43 -11.28
C ASP A 34 34.28 -0.69 -11.76
N ARG A 35 34.47 -0.63 -13.09
CA ARG A 35 35.80 -0.53 -13.69
C ARG A 35 36.27 0.91 -13.59
N GLU A 36 37.49 1.14 -13.10
CA GLU A 36 38.04 2.48 -12.82
C GLU A 36 38.33 3.33 -14.08
N ASP A 37 37.94 2.87 -15.28
CA ASP A 37 38.33 3.44 -16.57
C ASP A 37 37.22 4.25 -17.28
N THR A 38 37.37 5.57 -17.24
CA THR A 38 37.18 6.51 -18.38
C THR A 38 35.82 7.11 -18.77
N ILE A 39 34.70 6.90 -18.06
CA ILE A 39 33.46 7.68 -18.31
C ILE A 39 32.87 8.26 -17.02
N ASP A 40 33.07 9.55 -16.80
CA ASP A 40 32.34 10.33 -15.79
C ASP A 40 30.87 10.52 -16.20
N GLY A 41 29.94 10.24 -15.28
CA GLY A 41 28.52 10.49 -15.45
C GLY A 41 27.62 9.46 -14.79
N THR A 42 26.34 9.49 -15.13
CA THR A 42 25.32 8.54 -14.67
C THR A 42 24.44 8.10 -15.84
N ILE A 43 23.63 7.05 -15.67
CA ILE A 43 22.63 6.67 -16.68
C ILE A 43 21.63 7.79 -16.99
N TYR A 44 21.45 8.77 -16.09
CA TYR A 44 20.48 9.85 -16.24
C TYR A 44 20.92 10.95 -17.21
N ASP A 45 22.19 10.94 -17.62
CA ASP A 45 22.78 11.89 -18.56
C ASP A 45 22.59 11.48 -20.04
N TYR A 46 21.94 10.31 -20.27
CA TYR A 46 21.70 9.73 -21.59
C TYR A 46 20.25 9.91 -22.06
N THR A 47 20.08 9.98 -23.38
CA THR A 47 18.78 9.88 -24.07
C THR A 47 18.77 8.65 -24.97
N ILE A 48 17.61 8.00 -25.10
CA ILE A 48 17.41 6.76 -25.89
C ILE A 48 16.07 6.90 -26.65
N PRO A 49 15.95 6.48 -27.93
CA PRO A 49 14.65 6.44 -28.61
C PRO A 49 13.64 5.54 -27.88
N ASP A 50 12.36 5.89 -27.95
CA ASP A 50 11.28 5.05 -27.45
C ASP A 50 11.03 3.82 -28.36
N VAL A 51 10.22 2.87 -27.89
CA VAL A 51 9.94 1.58 -28.59
C VAL A 51 9.21 1.72 -29.94
N HIS A 52 8.93 2.95 -30.36
CA HIS A 52 8.29 3.31 -31.62
C HIS A 52 9.17 4.22 -32.49
N ASP A 53 10.44 4.44 -32.12
CA ASP A 53 11.40 5.34 -32.78
C ASP A 53 10.82 6.77 -33.01
N SER A 54 9.89 7.18 -32.14
CA SER A 54 9.04 8.35 -32.34
C SER A 54 9.54 9.58 -31.58
N GLN A 55 10.26 9.37 -30.47
CA GLN A 55 10.83 10.41 -29.63
C GLN A 55 12.06 9.90 -28.86
N ASN A 56 13.05 10.77 -28.66
CA ASN A 56 14.16 10.49 -27.75
C ASN A 56 13.73 10.80 -26.30
N ILE A 57 13.81 9.77 -25.46
CA ILE A 57 13.46 9.79 -24.05
C ILE A 57 14.71 10.08 -23.21
N SER A 58 14.64 11.05 -22.31
CA SER A 58 15.70 11.29 -21.32
C SER A 58 15.60 10.30 -20.17
N LEU A 59 16.68 9.62 -19.79
CA LEU A 59 16.64 8.70 -18.66
C LEU A 59 16.51 9.43 -17.32
N SER A 60 16.91 10.71 -17.23
CA SER A 60 16.59 11.57 -16.08
C SER A 60 15.08 11.71 -15.83
N ASP A 61 14.24 11.56 -16.86
CA ASP A 61 12.78 11.50 -16.73
C ASP A 61 12.25 10.21 -16.08
N TYR A 62 13.12 9.32 -15.58
CA TYR A 62 12.75 8.13 -14.81
C TYR A 62 13.45 8.07 -13.44
N ARG A 63 14.36 9.01 -13.14
CA ARG A 63 15.07 9.08 -11.85
C ARG A 63 14.08 9.14 -10.69
N GLY A 64 14.14 8.13 -9.81
CA GLY A 64 13.25 8.02 -8.64
C GLY A 64 11.78 7.68 -8.93
N LYS A 65 11.36 7.52 -10.20
CA LYS A 65 9.96 7.37 -10.58
C LYS A 65 9.54 5.90 -10.55
N GLN A 66 9.13 5.41 -9.38
CA GLN A 66 8.88 3.98 -9.17
C GLN A 66 7.56 3.44 -9.76
N GLU A 67 6.65 4.33 -10.17
CA GLU A 67 5.36 3.97 -10.77
C GLU A 67 5.19 4.62 -12.17
N PRO A 68 5.97 4.21 -13.19
CA PRO A 68 5.98 4.87 -14.50
C PRO A 68 4.74 4.58 -15.35
N GLY A 69 4.11 3.40 -15.22
CA GLY A 69 3.04 2.92 -16.10
C GLY A 69 1.88 3.93 -16.27
N ALA A 70 1.52 4.23 -17.52
CA ALA A 70 0.61 5.32 -17.87
C ALA A 70 -0.86 5.02 -17.52
N ASN A 71 -1.25 3.75 -17.53
CA ASN A 71 -2.62 3.27 -17.31
C ASN A 71 -2.64 1.96 -16.52
N GLY A 72 -3.84 1.53 -16.10
CA GLY A 72 -4.02 0.33 -15.28
C GLY A 72 -3.52 -0.97 -15.94
N THR A 73 -3.58 -1.09 -17.27
CA THR A 73 -3.09 -2.27 -18.00
C THR A 73 -1.57 -2.38 -17.90
N GLU A 74 -0.83 -1.29 -18.07
CA GLU A 74 0.63 -1.26 -17.92
C GLU A 74 1.05 -1.56 -16.47
N ILE A 75 0.34 -1.02 -15.49
CA ILE A 75 0.59 -1.28 -14.07
C ILE A 75 0.37 -2.78 -13.75
N MET A 76 -0.75 -3.35 -14.21
CA MET A 76 -1.03 -4.78 -14.03
C MET A 76 -0.03 -5.68 -14.75
N ASN A 77 0.39 -5.34 -15.98
CA ASN A 77 1.43 -6.06 -16.70
C ASN A 77 2.78 -6.00 -15.97
N GLY A 78 3.14 -4.83 -15.42
CA GLY A 78 4.33 -4.68 -14.59
C GLY A 78 4.30 -5.57 -13.34
N ILE A 79 3.16 -5.61 -12.65
CA ILE A 79 2.95 -6.46 -11.47
C ILE A 79 3.03 -7.95 -11.84
N GLN A 80 2.29 -8.39 -12.86
CA GLN A 80 2.14 -9.80 -13.24
C GLN A 80 3.40 -10.40 -13.90
N TYR A 81 4.09 -9.63 -14.74
CA TYR A 81 5.17 -10.17 -15.59
C TYR A 81 6.58 -9.63 -15.27
N VAL A 82 6.72 -8.54 -14.53
CA VAL A 82 8.04 -7.89 -14.27
C VAL A 82 8.43 -7.92 -12.79
N ARG A 83 7.60 -7.38 -11.89
CA ARG A 83 7.84 -7.37 -10.44
C ARG A 83 6.53 -7.14 -9.67
N PRO A 84 6.02 -8.10 -8.88
CA PRO A 84 6.66 -9.37 -8.49
C PRO A 84 6.93 -10.35 -9.63
N GLY A 85 6.21 -10.26 -10.75
CA GLY A 85 6.33 -11.22 -11.85
C GLY A 85 5.68 -12.57 -11.50
N SER A 86 6.08 -13.64 -12.21
CA SER A 86 5.64 -15.02 -11.94
C SER A 86 4.11 -15.20 -11.92
N ASP A 87 3.39 -14.50 -12.80
CA ASP A 87 1.92 -14.47 -12.88
C ASP A 87 1.21 -14.02 -11.60
N PHE A 88 1.88 -13.19 -10.79
CA PHE A 88 1.30 -12.64 -9.57
C PHE A 88 0.14 -11.68 -9.86
N VAL A 89 -1.03 -11.99 -9.28
CA VAL A 89 -2.24 -11.14 -9.34
C VAL A 89 -2.59 -10.68 -7.93
N PRO A 90 -2.69 -9.36 -7.66
CA PRO A 90 -3.15 -8.84 -6.38
C PRO A 90 -4.56 -9.33 -6.03
N ASN A 91 -4.73 -9.90 -4.84
CA ASN A 91 -6.02 -10.37 -4.31
C ASN A 91 -6.82 -9.26 -3.60
N PHE A 92 -6.57 -8.00 -3.94
CA PHE A 92 -7.22 -6.81 -3.39
C PHE A 92 -7.41 -5.72 -4.46
N GLN A 93 -8.38 -4.83 -4.25
CA GLN A 93 -8.73 -3.80 -5.22
C GLN A 93 -7.61 -2.77 -5.39
N LEU A 94 -7.15 -2.58 -6.64
CA LEU A 94 -6.31 -1.44 -7.02
C LEU A 94 -7.16 -0.28 -7.56
N PHE A 95 -6.63 0.94 -7.46
CA PHE A 95 -7.31 2.17 -7.88
C PHE A 95 -6.47 2.95 -8.90
N ASN A 96 -7.11 3.86 -9.64
CA ASN A 96 -6.44 4.69 -10.63
C ASN A 96 -5.34 5.58 -10.01
N LYS A 97 -4.24 5.75 -10.75
CA LYS A 97 -3.09 6.56 -10.34
C LYS A 97 -3.47 8.02 -10.08
N LEU A 98 -3.23 8.47 -8.85
CA LEU A 98 -3.58 9.78 -8.31
C LEU A 98 -2.38 10.44 -7.63
N ASP A 99 -2.55 11.69 -7.21
CA ASP A 99 -1.59 12.42 -6.37
C ASP A 99 -1.95 12.32 -4.88
N VAL A 100 -0.93 12.15 -4.03
CA VAL A 100 -1.10 12.02 -2.57
C VAL A 100 -0.59 13.21 -1.76
N ASN A 101 0.24 14.06 -2.38
CA ASN A 101 0.94 15.19 -1.78
C ASN A 101 0.96 16.38 -2.74
N GLY A 102 1.30 17.57 -2.24
CA GLY A 102 1.39 18.79 -3.06
C GLY A 102 0.06 19.51 -3.28
N LYS A 103 -0.04 20.21 -4.40
CA LYS A 103 -1.19 21.07 -4.77
C LYS A 103 -2.39 20.27 -5.30
N GLU A 104 -2.14 19.26 -6.13
CA GLU A 104 -3.20 18.45 -6.77
C GLU A 104 -3.54 17.18 -5.98
N GLU A 105 -3.15 17.10 -4.68
CA GLU A 105 -3.38 15.92 -3.85
C GLU A 105 -4.87 15.56 -3.76
N HIS A 106 -5.18 14.26 -3.88
CA HIS A 106 -6.55 13.79 -3.83
C HIS A 106 -7.15 14.01 -2.42
N PRO A 107 -8.39 14.54 -2.27
CA PRO A 107 -8.95 14.94 -0.97
C PRO A 107 -8.98 13.86 0.11
N LEU A 108 -9.03 12.58 -0.29
CA LEU A 108 -8.87 11.44 0.63
C LEU A 108 -7.53 11.52 1.40
N PHE A 109 -6.43 11.81 0.71
CA PHE A 109 -5.11 11.89 1.33
C PHE A 109 -4.94 13.17 2.16
N THR A 110 -5.57 14.29 1.78
CA THR A 110 -5.68 15.46 2.68
C THR A 110 -6.41 15.11 3.98
N PHE A 111 -7.52 14.36 3.89
CA PHE A 111 -8.26 13.88 5.05
C PHE A 111 -7.43 12.91 5.92
N LEU A 112 -6.79 11.91 5.32
CA LEU A 112 -5.98 10.92 6.03
C LEU A 112 -4.77 11.56 6.74
N LYS A 113 -4.00 12.41 6.03
CA LYS A 113 -2.84 13.13 6.58
C LYS A 113 -3.20 14.17 7.65
N LYS A 114 -4.45 14.65 7.68
CA LYS A 114 -4.96 15.52 8.75
C LYS A 114 -5.26 14.76 10.03
N HIS A 115 -5.75 13.52 9.95
CA HIS A 115 -6.10 12.71 11.12
C HIS A 115 -4.92 11.89 11.66
N CYS A 116 -3.95 11.53 10.81
CA CYS A 116 -2.75 10.81 11.22
C CYS A 116 -1.48 11.55 10.76
N PRO A 117 -0.73 12.19 11.69
CA PRO A 117 0.55 12.86 11.41
C PRO A 117 1.62 11.93 10.81
N SER A 118 2.71 12.51 10.30
CA SER A 118 3.82 11.76 9.67
C SER A 118 4.41 10.68 10.57
N THR A 119 4.84 9.56 9.99
CA THR A 119 5.59 8.48 10.68
C THR A 119 7.10 8.75 10.77
N ARG A 120 7.61 9.76 10.05
CA ARG A 120 9.02 10.18 10.09
C ARG A 120 9.18 11.70 10.14
N ASP A 121 10.22 12.12 10.83
CA ASP A 121 10.82 13.44 10.67
C ASP A 121 11.61 13.54 9.36
N GLY A 122 11.79 14.77 8.87
CA GLY A 122 12.49 15.02 7.61
C GLY A 122 11.78 14.44 6.37
N PHE A 123 12.50 14.40 5.25
CA PHE A 123 12.06 13.91 3.95
C PHE A 123 13.26 13.29 3.20
N ALA A 124 13.02 12.62 2.07
CA ALA A 124 14.06 12.30 1.09
C ALA A 124 14.68 13.59 0.49
N SER A 125 15.78 13.47 -0.26
CA SER A 125 16.28 14.62 -1.04
C SER A 125 15.24 15.09 -2.06
N LYS A 126 15.24 16.39 -2.37
CA LYS A 126 14.30 17.01 -3.32
C LYS A 126 14.33 16.36 -4.70
N ASP A 127 15.47 15.79 -5.08
CA ASP A 127 15.68 15.03 -6.34
C ASP A 127 14.78 13.78 -6.46
N TYR A 128 14.12 13.38 -5.36
CA TYR A 128 13.17 12.27 -5.28
C TYR A 128 11.76 12.73 -4.83
N LEU A 129 11.49 14.04 -4.77
CA LEU A 129 10.22 14.62 -4.30
C LEU A 129 9.57 15.47 -5.39
N PHE A 130 8.71 14.83 -6.18
CA PHE A 130 8.20 15.38 -7.44
C PHE A 130 6.88 16.16 -7.30
N TYR A 131 6.68 16.82 -6.17
CA TYR A 131 5.45 17.52 -5.83
C TYR A 131 5.73 18.82 -5.06
N SER A 132 4.77 19.76 -5.08
CA SER A 132 4.85 21.03 -4.36
C SER A 132 3.44 21.56 -4.06
N PRO A 133 3.18 22.27 -2.94
CA PRO A 133 4.11 22.53 -1.83
C PRO A 133 4.26 21.33 -0.88
N MET A 134 5.38 21.28 -0.15
CA MET A 134 5.61 20.30 0.91
C MET A 134 4.92 20.70 2.22
N LYS A 135 4.32 19.73 2.93
CA LYS A 135 3.58 19.90 4.19
C LYS A 135 4.09 18.90 5.24
N VAL A 136 4.13 19.30 6.51
CA VAL A 136 4.69 18.48 7.62
C VAL A 136 4.13 17.04 7.67
N ASN A 137 2.83 16.85 7.38
CA ASN A 137 2.17 15.54 7.44
C ASN A 137 2.18 14.74 6.13
N ASP A 138 2.86 15.19 5.07
CA ASP A 138 2.95 14.50 3.78
C ASP A 138 3.38 13.03 3.89
N ILE A 139 2.93 12.21 2.92
CA ILE A 139 3.38 10.83 2.80
C ILE A 139 4.84 10.80 2.38
N ARG A 140 5.65 10.01 3.07
CA ARG A 140 7.12 10.10 3.02
C ARG A 140 7.75 9.19 1.98
N TRP A 141 7.14 8.06 1.69
CA TRP A 141 7.59 7.12 0.66
C TRP A 141 6.48 6.15 0.27
N ASN A 142 6.71 5.44 -0.84
CA ASN A 142 5.87 4.34 -1.31
C ASN A 142 5.61 3.30 -0.20
N PHE A 143 4.40 2.73 -0.20
CA PHE A 143 3.92 1.75 0.79
C PHE A 143 3.72 2.28 2.23
N GLU A 144 3.51 3.59 2.44
CA GLU A 144 3.02 4.10 3.73
C GLU A 144 1.53 3.75 3.92
N LYS A 145 1.14 3.15 5.06
CA LYS A 145 -0.20 2.55 5.25
C LYS A 145 -1.08 3.36 6.22
N PHE A 146 -2.39 3.34 6.00
CA PHE A 146 -3.40 3.89 6.91
C PHE A 146 -4.41 2.81 7.28
N LEU A 147 -4.70 2.68 8.57
CA LEU A 147 -5.69 1.75 9.12
C LEU A 147 -6.95 2.52 9.52
N ILE A 148 -8.07 2.09 8.95
CA ILE A 148 -9.41 2.68 9.12
C ILE A 148 -10.28 1.67 9.86
N ASN A 149 -11.08 2.11 10.83
CA ASN A 149 -12.02 1.23 11.54
C ASN A 149 -13.37 1.12 10.82
N GLN A 150 -14.23 0.21 11.31
CA GLN A 150 -15.57 -0.04 10.75
C GLN A 150 -16.48 1.21 10.68
N ASN A 151 -16.19 2.24 11.49
CA ASN A 151 -16.93 3.51 11.52
C ASN A 151 -16.36 4.56 10.53
N GLY A 152 -15.50 4.13 9.60
CA GLY A 152 -14.85 5.00 8.60
C GLY A 152 -13.85 6.00 9.19
N LYS A 153 -13.34 5.77 10.40
CA LYS A 153 -12.39 6.68 11.06
C LYS A 153 -10.95 6.17 10.91
N PRO A 154 -10.00 7.02 10.47
CA PRO A 154 -8.58 6.70 10.57
C PRO A 154 -8.19 6.54 12.04
N VAL A 155 -7.54 5.43 12.38
CA VAL A 155 -7.13 5.12 13.77
C VAL A 155 -5.62 4.93 13.92
N LYS A 156 -4.91 4.57 12.85
CA LYS A 156 -3.43 4.47 12.87
C LYS A 156 -2.85 4.67 11.47
N ARG A 157 -1.61 5.15 11.43
CA ARG A 157 -0.77 5.26 10.22
C ARG A 157 0.55 4.53 10.50
N PHE A 158 1.07 3.85 9.50
CA PHE A 158 2.24 2.97 9.61
C PHE A 158 3.25 3.32 8.54
N ASP A 159 4.52 3.32 8.94
CA ASP A 159 5.63 3.72 8.09
C ASP A 159 5.78 2.79 6.86
N ALA A 160 6.33 3.33 5.78
CA ALA A 160 6.72 2.58 4.59
C ALA A 160 7.50 1.28 4.92
N SER A 161 8.47 1.34 5.84
CA SER A 161 9.28 0.18 6.27
C SER A 161 8.58 -0.75 7.27
N THR A 162 7.34 -0.46 7.67
CA THR A 162 6.54 -1.38 8.49
C THR A 162 6.17 -2.59 7.64
N ASN A 163 6.81 -3.73 7.90
CA ASN A 163 6.36 -5.04 7.41
C ASN A 163 4.87 -5.22 7.78
N PRO A 164 3.97 -5.51 6.82
CA PRO A 164 2.53 -5.69 7.08
C PRO A 164 2.17 -6.73 8.16
N GLU A 165 3.02 -7.72 8.46
CA GLU A 165 2.78 -8.69 9.55
C GLU A 165 2.59 -7.97 10.90
N LYS A 166 3.29 -6.86 11.12
CA LYS A 166 3.21 -6.04 12.34
C LYS A 166 1.91 -5.20 12.42
N ILE A 167 1.05 -5.28 11.40
CA ILE A 167 -0.24 -4.58 11.33
C ILE A 167 -1.39 -5.53 11.71
N GLU A 168 -1.24 -6.84 11.52
CA GLU A 168 -2.28 -7.86 11.78
C GLU A 168 -2.89 -7.74 13.19
N ALA A 169 -2.05 -7.64 14.23
CA ALA A 169 -2.51 -7.49 15.61
C ALA A 169 -3.41 -6.26 15.84
N HIS A 170 -3.20 -5.17 15.09
CA HIS A 170 -4.06 -3.99 15.15
C HIS A 170 -5.38 -4.15 14.37
N VAL A 171 -5.40 -4.97 13.31
CA VAL A 171 -6.64 -5.34 12.61
C VAL A 171 -7.50 -6.23 13.52
N VAL A 172 -6.91 -7.28 14.11
CA VAL A 172 -7.58 -8.19 15.04
C VAL A 172 -8.15 -7.44 16.26
N GLN A 173 -7.40 -6.47 16.80
CA GLN A 173 -7.88 -5.58 17.87
C GLN A 173 -9.18 -4.86 17.47
N LEU A 174 -9.20 -4.17 16.32
CA LEU A 174 -10.35 -3.37 15.89
C LEU A 174 -11.60 -4.23 15.61
N LEU A 175 -11.41 -5.41 15.02
CA LEU A 175 -12.49 -6.38 14.80
C LEU A 175 -13.10 -6.85 16.13
N THR A 176 -12.26 -7.10 17.14
CA THR A 176 -12.69 -7.52 18.49
C THR A 176 -13.39 -6.37 19.24
N GLU A 177 -12.89 -5.15 19.13
CA GLU A 177 -13.49 -3.95 19.73
C GLU A 177 -14.89 -3.68 19.18
N GLY A 178 -15.10 -3.83 17.86
CA GLY A 178 -16.41 -3.70 17.22
C GLY A 178 -17.46 -4.63 17.81
N ILE A 179 -17.16 -5.94 17.85
CA ILE A 179 -18.03 -6.97 18.45
C ILE A 179 -18.38 -6.64 19.91
N SER A 180 -17.42 -6.10 20.67
CA SER A 180 -17.64 -5.68 22.08
C SER A 180 -18.56 -4.46 22.23
N GLY A 181 -18.70 -3.65 21.18
CA GLY A 181 -19.63 -2.52 21.12
C GLY A 181 -21.06 -2.99 20.87
N ASP A 182 -21.25 -3.87 19.89
CA ASP A 182 -22.57 -4.40 19.51
C ASP A 182 -23.21 -5.24 20.63
N LEU A 183 -22.41 -6.00 21.37
CA LEU A 183 -22.88 -6.70 22.58
C LEU A 183 -23.38 -5.75 23.68
N LYS A 184 -22.84 -4.51 23.75
CA LYS A 184 -23.28 -3.50 24.74
C LYS A 184 -24.55 -2.78 24.30
N SER A 185 -24.73 -2.47 23.02
CA SER A 185 -25.98 -1.89 22.53
C SER A 185 -27.15 -2.86 22.76
N VAL A 186 -26.98 -4.15 22.45
CA VAL A 186 -27.99 -5.20 22.72
C VAL A 186 -28.32 -5.34 24.22
N SER A 187 -27.38 -5.07 25.13
CA SER A 187 -27.61 -5.17 26.58
C SER A 187 -28.47 -4.06 27.20
N THR A 188 -28.74 -2.98 26.46
CA THR A 188 -29.35 -1.76 27.05
C THR A 188 -30.89 -1.75 26.94
N GLU A 189 -31.48 -2.47 25.96
CA GLU A 189 -32.95 -2.51 25.74
C GLU A 189 -33.65 -3.69 26.44
N ARG A 190 -33.51 -3.80 27.77
CA ARG A 190 -34.41 -4.66 28.59
C ARG A 190 -34.84 -4.00 29.90
N LYS A 191 -35.93 -3.23 29.83
CA LYS A 191 -36.82 -2.99 30.98
C LYS A 191 -38.27 -3.31 30.62
N SER A 192 -38.88 -4.16 31.44
CA SER A 192 -40.34 -4.41 31.52
C SER A 192 -41.05 -4.98 30.28
N THR A 193 -41.15 -6.30 30.19
CA THR A 193 -42.47 -6.98 30.36
C THR A 193 -42.31 -8.49 30.61
N THR A 194 -43.43 -9.13 30.98
CA THR A 194 -43.58 -10.44 31.64
C THR A 194 -43.32 -11.69 30.78
N ASN A 195 -42.76 -12.71 31.43
CA ASN A 195 -42.97 -14.16 31.26
C ASN A 195 -43.42 -14.73 29.89
N THR A 196 -42.59 -15.60 29.29
CA THR A 196 -43.01 -16.85 28.60
C THR A 196 -41.82 -17.84 28.60
N THR A 197 -42.12 -19.12 28.38
CA THR A 197 -41.23 -20.30 28.53
C THR A 197 -39.90 -20.24 27.77
N ALA A 198 -38.86 -20.83 28.36
CA ALA A 198 -37.56 -21.00 27.72
C ALA A 198 -37.57 -22.10 26.63
N SER A 199 -36.94 -21.81 25.49
CA SER A 199 -36.60 -22.81 24.48
C SER A 199 -35.32 -22.42 23.71
N ASN A 200 -34.27 -23.22 23.90
CA ASN A 200 -33.16 -23.48 22.97
C ASN A 200 -32.65 -22.30 22.12
N PHE A 201 -31.70 -21.51 22.67
CA PHE A 201 -30.73 -20.79 21.84
C PHE A 201 -29.38 -21.50 21.92
N SER A 202 -29.08 -22.34 20.93
CA SER A 202 -27.75 -22.90 20.75
C SER A 202 -26.85 -21.82 20.13
N PRO A 203 -25.67 -21.51 20.70
CA PRO A 203 -24.73 -20.63 20.04
C PRO A 203 -24.19 -21.33 18.79
N THR A 204 -24.66 -20.91 17.62
CA THR A 204 -24.11 -21.38 16.34
C THR A 204 -22.62 -21.04 16.28
N PHE A 205 -21.79 -22.08 16.19
CA PHE A 205 -20.36 -21.93 15.87
C PHE A 205 -20.23 -21.11 14.58
N ILE A 206 -19.76 -19.86 14.70
CA ILE A 206 -19.47 -19.04 13.53
C ILE A 206 -18.27 -19.68 12.82
N ASN A 207 -18.44 -19.94 11.53
CA ASN A 207 -17.51 -20.72 10.75
C ASN A 207 -16.25 -19.89 10.46
N TYR A 208 -15.11 -20.28 11.01
CA TYR A 208 -13.81 -19.58 10.86
C TYR A 208 -13.32 -19.45 9.39
N ASN A 209 -14.03 -20.04 8.42
CA ASN A 209 -13.69 -20.00 6.99
C ASN A 209 -14.19 -18.75 6.24
N GLU A 210 -14.97 -17.85 6.84
CA GLU A 210 -15.32 -16.55 6.21
C GLU A 210 -14.21 -15.48 6.35
N LEU A 211 -13.02 -15.85 6.87
CA LEU A 211 -11.87 -14.97 7.08
C LEU A 211 -10.99 -14.77 5.82
N ILE A 212 -11.58 -14.33 4.69
CA ILE A 212 -11.00 -14.03 3.35
C ILE A 212 -9.56 -13.40 3.30
N SER A 213 -8.55 -14.00 2.62
CA SER A 213 -7.27 -13.45 2.02
C SER A 213 -5.81 -13.77 2.53
N ILE A 214 -5.09 -12.90 3.29
CA ILE A 214 -3.70 -12.89 3.83
C ILE A 214 -2.98 -14.19 3.60
N ASN A 215 -2.28 -14.11 2.49
CA ASN A 215 -0.95 -14.64 2.32
C ASN A 215 0.05 -13.52 2.03
N ILE A 216 -0.44 -12.28 2.07
CA ILE A 216 0.04 -11.05 1.38
C ILE A 216 1.41 -10.58 1.90
N ILE A 217 2.08 -11.40 2.72
CA ILE A 217 3.28 -11.05 3.46
C ILE A 217 4.30 -12.20 3.58
N LYS A 218 3.92 -13.44 3.23
CA LYS A 218 4.87 -14.57 3.19
C LYS A 218 5.71 -14.64 1.91
N SER A 219 5.24 -14.00 0.83
CA SER A 219 5.93 -13.94 -0.47
C SER A 219 6.79 -12.70 -0.68
N GLU A 220 6.46 -11.56 -0.05
CA GLU A 220 7.04 -10.26 -0.44
C GLU A 220 8.33 -9.85 0.31
N PHE A 221 8.70 -10.55 1.39
CA PHE A 221 9.86 -10.19 2.24
C PHE A 221 10.91 -11.30 2.41
N LYS A 222 10.90 -12.33 1.54
CA LYS A 222 12.04 -13.24 1.33
C LYS A 222 12.85 -12.82 0.09
N ASN A 223 13.75 -11.85 0.25
CA ASN A 223 14.88 -11.56 -0.65
C ASN A 223 16.07 -11.03 0.17
#